data_AF-A0A918UA07-F1
#
_entry.id   AF-A0A918UA07-F1
#
_cell.length_a   1.000
_cell.length_b   1.000
_cell.length_c   1.000
_cell.angle_alpha   90.00
_cell.angle_beta   90.00
_cell.angle_gamma   90.00
#
_symmetry.space_group_name_H-M   'P 1'
#
loop_
_entity.id
_entity.type
_entity.pdbx_description
1 polymer ?
#
loop_
_entity_poly.entity_id
_entity_poly.type
_entity_poly.pdbx_seq_one_letter_code
_entity_poly.pdbx_strand_id
1 'polypeptide(L)'
;MLDVPPVVTDRERADGWSDRLEDVLLEAGSVFPRADLRRRAAACIRGLLGPLSRKNGWQLAEYAGDARPDGRQHLLDRSRWDVDELRDVVRRYVIAGLDDGGCGAGPAGAGVLVVDETGFAKKGHASAGAARQFTGSLSGVFPCQVGVMAAWATGAGQALIDRELYLPQEWTRDRARCRAAHVPDGVGFAAKPRQAEQMIDRILPDLPQGQVWVAADEVYGRDGAFRAFLESRELPYAAGGAGQPDGVAAAGPAAHRPAGRARRPGGGLGGAARRTLPARQPQPAAVGTTRPRPGHEGR
;
A
#
# COMPACT_ATOMS: atom_id res chain seq x y z
N MET A 1 6.13 -30.67 -7.10
CA MET A 1 5.61 -30.64 -5.72
C MET A 1 5.84 -29.23 -5.23
N LEU A 2 4.80 -28.39 -5.20
CA LEU A 2 4.92 -27.02 -4.72
C LEU A 2 5.11 -27.10 -3.21
N ASP A 3 6.24 -26.59 -2.73
CA ASP A 3 6.54 -26.48 -1.31
C ASP A 3 5.61 -25.42 -0.72
N VAL A 4 4.44 -25.85 -0.24
CA VAL A 4 3.53 -25.00 0.51
C VAL A 4 4.17 -24.88 1.89
N PRO A 5 4.60 -23.68 2.33
CA PRO A 5 5.18 -23.53 3.64
C PRO A 5 4.20 -24.07 4.69
N PRO A 6 4.69 -24.80 5.69
CA PRO A 6 3.83 -25.41 6.69
C PRO A 6 2.94 -24.31 7.30
N VAL A 7 1.63 -24.59 7.35
CA VAL A 7 0.74 -23.88 8.28
C VAL A 7 1.46 -23.86 9.62
N VAL A 8 1.54 -22.70 10.28
CA VAL A 8 2.25 -22.55 11.56
C VAL A 8 1.67 -23.54 12.56
N THR A 9 2.30 -24.71 12.69
CA THR A 9 1.95 -25.81 13.61
C THR A 9 2.83 -25.79 14.85
N ASP A 10 3.86 -24.94 14.84
CA ASP A 10 4.82 -24.78 15.92
C ASP A 10 4.33 -23.74 16.92
N ARG A 11 4.00 -24.21 18.12
CA ARG A 11 3.48 -23.39 19.21
C ARG A 11 4.47 -22.30 19.62
N GLU A 12 5.77 -22.59 19.60
CA GLU A 12 6.81 -21.62 19.99
C GLU A 12 6.86 -20.45 19.00
N ARG A 13 6.68 -20.72 17.70
CA ARG A 13 6.56 -19.68 16.68
C ARG A 13 5.29 -18.86 16.83
N ALA A 14 4.17 -19.50 17.15
CA ALA A 14 2.91 -18.81 17.39
C ALA A 14 3.00 -17.88 18.61
N ASP A 15 3.61 -18.35 19.70
CA ASP A 15 3.85 -17.56 20.91
C ASP A 15 4.77 -16.38 20.60
N GLY A 16 5.87 -16.60 19.87
CA GLY A 16 6.75 -15.50 19.43
C GLY A 16 6.08 -14.46 18.52
N TRP A 17 5.12 -14.87 17.68
CA TRP A 17 4.31 -13.93 16.89
C TRP A 17 3.30 -13.18 17.74
N SER A 18 2.73 -13.85 18.75
CA SER A 18 1.83 -13.23 19.72
C SER A 18 2.55 -12.14 20.50
N ASP A 19 3.75 -12.42 21.01
CA ASP A 19 4.55 -11.45 21.76
C ASP A 19 4.88 -10.22 20.93
N ARG A 20 5.34 -10.41 19.68
CA ARG A 20 5.60 -9.31 18.74
C ARG A 20 4.35 -8.49 18.44
N LEU A 21 3.18 -9.14 18.35
CA LEU A 21 1.93 -8.43 18.16
C LEU A 21 1.59 -7.59 19.41
N GLU A 22 1.82 -8.10 20.61
CA GLU A 22 1.61 -7.32 21.84
C GLU A 22 2.54 -6.10 21.90
N ASP A 23 3.82 -6.25 21.52
CA ASP A 23 4.77 -5.12 21.47
C ASP A 23 4.27 -4.00 20.54
N VAL A 24 3.84 -4.35 19.32
CA VAL A 24 3.25 -3.39 18.38
C VAL A 24 2.01 -2.73 18.96
N LEU A 25 1.14 -3.51 19.61
CA LEU A 25 -0.10 -2.99 20.19
C LEU A 25 0.17 -2.04 21.36
N LEU A 26 1.24 -2.26 22.13
CA LEU A 26 1.69 -1.36 23.19
C LEU A 26 2.21 -0.05 22.61
N GLU A 27 3.08 -0.12 21.61
CA GLU A 27 3.62 1.06 20.93
C GLU A 27 2.51 1.87 20.25
N ALA A 28 1.67 1.25 19.42
CA ALA A 28 0.51 1.89 18.80
C ALA A 28 -0.51 2.39 19.83
N GLY A 29 -0.59 1.72 20.98
CA GLY A 29 -1.42 2.11 22.12
C GLY A 29 -1.06 3.49 22.67
N SER A 30 0.18 3.95 22.55
CA SER A 30 0.64 5.25 23.04
C SER A 30 -0.17 6.43 22.49
N VAL A 31 -0.62 6.33 21.24
CA VAL A 31 -1.39 7.34 20.48
C VAL A 31 -2.81 7.52 21.02
N PHE A 32 -3.36 6.53 21.72
CA PHE A 32 -4.71 6.60 22.27
C PHE A 32 -4.65 7.13 23.71
N PRO A 33 -5.18 8.33 24.02
CA PRO A 33 -4.97 8.94 25.34
C PRO A 33 -5.65 8.16 26.48
N ARG A 34 -6.71 7.43 26.17
CA ARG A 34 -7.55 6.74 27.17
C ARG A 34 -7.37 5.23 27.12
N ALA A 35 -7.30 4.61 28.30
CA ALA A 35 -7.11 3.17 28.42
C ALA A 35 -8.23 2.34 27.76
N ASP A 36 -9.48 2.84 27.76
CA ASP A 36 -10.58 2.20 27.04
C ASP A 36 -10.41 2.25 25.52
N LEU A 37 -9.90 3.36 24.98
CA LEU A 37 -9.59 3.48 23.55
C LEU A 37 -8.42 2.58 23.14
N ARG A 38 -7.36 2.49 23.96
CA ARG A 38 -6.24 1.56 23.74
C ARG A 38 -6.71 0.11 23.60
N ARG A 39 -7.53 -0.36 24.56
CA ARG A 39 -8.10 -1.72 24.52
C ARG A 39 -8.96 -1.93 23.28
N ARG A 40 -9.77 -0.94 22.90
CA ARG A 40 -10.61 -1.03 21.69
C ARG A 40 -9.77 -1.06 20.41
N ALA A 41 -8.74 -0.23 20.29
CA ALA A 41 -7.83 -0.24 19.16
C ALA A 41 -7.14 -1.60 19.02
N ALA A 42 -6.58 -2.13 20.11
CA ALA A 42 -5.97 -3.45 20.13
C ALA A 42 -6.95 -4.56 19.72
N ALA A 43 -8.17 -4.55 20.26
CA ALA A 43 -9.20 -5.51 19.85
C ALA A 43 -9.64 -5.33 18.38
N CYS A 44 -9.60 -4.11 17.85
CA CYS A 44 -9.89 -3.85 16.44
C CYS A 44 -8.82 -4.48 15.55
N ILE A 45 -7.54 -4.28 15.86
CA ILE A 45 -6.40 -4.85 15.13
C ILE A 45 -6.44 -6.38 15.19
N ARG A 46 -6.67 -6.97 16.38
CA ARG A 46 -6.86 -8.43 16.50
C ARG A 46 -8.03 -8.92 15.66
N GLY A 47 -9.15 -8.20 15.62
CA GLY A 47 -10.27 -8.54 14.75
C GLY A 47 -9.94 -8.42 13.25
N LEU A 48 -9.11 -7.44 12.85
CA LEU A 48 -8.63 -7.29 11.48
C LEU A 48 -7.67 -8.41 11.07
N LEU A 49 -6.88 -8.96 11.98
CA LEU A 49 -6.01 -10.13 11.74
C LEU A 49 -6.73 -11.47 11.94
N GLY A 50 -7.84 -11.49 12.69
CA GLY A 50 -8.57 -12.70 13.02
C GLY A 50 -9.34 -13.33 11.84
N PRO A 51 -9.87 -14.55 12.01
CA PRO A 51 -10.52 -15.33 10.96
C PRO A 51 -11.98 -14.88 10.67
N LEU A 52 -12.19 -13.57 10.51
CA LEU A 52 -13.50 -13.00 10.20
C LEU A 52 -13.71 -12.91 8.69
N SER A 53 -14.84 -13.45 8.21
CA SER A 53 -15.21 -13.42 6.80
C SER A 53 -15.45 -12.00 6.25
N ARG A 54 -15.92 -11.09 7.12
CA ARG A 54 -16.14 -9.69 6.78
C ARG A 54 -15.73 -8.81 7.96
N LYS A 55 -15.11 -7.68 7.64
CA LYS A 55 -14.45 -6.76 8.59
C LYS A 55 -15.26 -5.48 8.72
N ASN A 56 -16.46 -5.58 9.28
CA ASN A 56 -17.30 -4.42 9.59
C ASN A 56 -17.38 -4.21 11.10
N GLY A 57 -17.90 -3.04 11.52
CA GLY A 57 -17.95 -2.67 12.94
C GLY A 57 -18.76 -3.65 13.81
N TRP A 58 -19.75 -4.33 13.24
CA TRP A 58 -20.53 -5.34 13.96
C TRP A 58 -19.72 -6.61 14.20
N GLN A 59 -19.15 -7.20 13.14
CA GLN A 59 -18.38 -8.43 13.26
C GLN A 59 -17.10 -8.25 14.08
N LEU A 60 -16.47 -7.07 14.00
CA LEU A 60 -15.33 -6.74 14.85
C LEU A 60 -15.73 -6.53 16.32
N ALA A 61 -16.95 -6.09 16.60
CA ALA A 61 -17.48 -5.98 17.96
C ALA A 61 -17.76 -7.38 18.52
N GLU A 62 -18.52 -8.21 17.80
CA GLU A 62 -18.84 -9.59 18.19
C GLU A 62 -17.57 -10.42 18.43
N TYR A 63 -16.58 -10.32 17.54
CA TYR A 63 -15.32 -11.03 17.69
C TYR A 63 -14.56 -10.66 18.98
N ALA A 64 -14.72 -9.43 19.45
CA ALA A 64 -14.11 -8.98 20.70
C ALA A 64 -15.00 -9.20 21.93
N GLY A 65 -16.17 -9.83 21.76
CA GLY A 65 -17.13 -10.06 22.85
C GLY A 65 -17.97 -8.83 23.23
N ASP A 66 -17.97 -7.78 22.41
CA ASP A 66 -18.81 -6.60 22.65
C ASP A 66 -20.28 -6.91 22.28
N ALA A 67 -21.22 -6.49 23.14
CA ALA A 67 -22.66 -6.67 22.89
C ALA A 67 -23.22 -5.77 21.77
N ARG A 68 -22.51 -4.70 21.40
CA ARG A 68 -22.95 -3.68 20.45
C ARG A 68 -21.78 -3.06 19.67
N PRO A 69 -21.99 -2.57 18.43
CA PRO A 69 -20.95 -1.97 17.61
C PRO A 69 -20.57 -0.53 18.04
N ASP A 70 -21.29 0.07 18.98
CA ASP A 70 -21.16 1.49 19.36
C ASP A 70 -19.72 1.87 19.73
N GLY A 71 -19.02 0.97 20.43
CA GLY A 71 -17.62 1.16 20.82
C GLY A 71 -16.67 1.21 19.63
N ARG A 72 -16.94 0.43 18.57
CA ARG A 72 -16.18 0.45 17.31
C ARG A 72 -16.43 1.73 16.53
N GLN A 73 -17.69 2.12 16.44
CA GLN A 73 -18.06 3.38 15.79
C GLN A 73 -17.47 4.57 16.54
N HIS A 74 -17.47 4.53 17.87
CA HIS A 74 -16.84 5.58 18.68
C HIS A 74 -15.34 5.69 18.38
N LEU A 75 -14.61 4.57 18.35
CA LEU A 75 -13.18 4.54 18.04
C LEU A 75 -12.87 5.15 16.65
N LEU A 76 -13.65 4.80 15.63
CA LEU A 76 -13.35 5.15 14.24
C LEU A 76 -13.88 6.53 13.80
N ASP A 77 -14.91 7.05 14.45
CA ASP A 77 -15.61 8.27 14.00
C ASP A 77 -15.59 9.41 15.04
N ARG A 78 -15.69 9.08 16.34
CA ARG A 78 -15.99 10.09 17.37
C ARG A 78 -14.86 10.36 18.36
N SER A 79 -13.96 9.40 18.58
CA SER A 79 -12.84 9.58 19.50
C SER A 79 -11.73 10.42 18.86
N ARG A 80 -11.03 11.23 19.66
CA ARG A 80 -9.88 12.01 19.22
C ARG A 80 -8.59 11.25 19.50
N TRP A 81 -7.87 10.92 18.44
CA TRP A 81 -6.52 10.36 18.42
C TRP A 81 -5.89 10.76 17.08
N ASP A 82 -4.57 10.81 17.02
CA ASP A 82 -3.86 11.31 15.86
C ASP A 82 -3.54 10.16 14.89
N VAL A 83 -4.12 10.22 13.69
CA VAL A 83 -3.91 9.20 12.65
C VAL A 83 -2.51 9.26 12.06
N ASP A 84 -1.89 10.42 12.04
CA ASP A 84 -0.53 10.63 11.55
C ASP A 84 0.49 10.21 12.60
N GLU A 85 0.23 10.44 13.88
CA GLU A 85 1.06 9.89 14.95
C GLU A 85 1.06 8.34 14.93
N LEU A 86 -0.10 7.71 14.74
CA LEU A 86 -0.20 6.26 14.59
C LEU A 86 0.59 5.76 13.37
N ARG A 87 0.56 6.51 12.26
CA ARG A 87 1.39 6.21 11.09
C ARG A 87 2.86 6.18 11.47
N ASP A 88 3.32 7.23 12.14
CA ASP A 88 4.74 7.45 12.39
C ASP A 88 5.27 6.42 13.40
N VAL A 89 4.44 6.02 14.38
CA VAL A 89 4.74 4.87 15.26
C VAL A 89 4.89 3.58 14.45
N VAL A 90 3.92 3.25 13.59
CA VAL A 90 3.98 2.04 12.76
C VAL A 90 5.17 2.07 11.80
N ARG A 91 5.47 3.22 11.18
CA ARG A 91 6.62 3.41 10.30
C ARG A 91 7.91 3.07 11.04
N ARG A 92 8.15 3.68 12.21
CA ARG A 92 9.38 3.44 12.99
C ARG A 92 9.49 1.98 13.42
N TYR A 93 8.39 1.39 13.90
CA TYR A 93 8.35 -0.04 14.24
C TYR A 93 8.75 -0.91 13.04
N VAL A 94 8.17 -0.67 11.86
CA VAL A 94 8.46 -1.43 10.65
C VAL A 94 9.92 -1.25 10.21
N ILE A 95 10.42 -0.01 10.18
CA ILE A 95 11.81 0.25 9.75
C ILE A 95 12.79 -0.44 10.69
N ALA A 96 12.60 -0.32 12.00
CA ALA A 96 13.46 -0.97 12.99
C ALA A 96 13.35 -2.51 12.92
N GLY A 97 12.15 -3.04 12.76
CA GLY A 97 11.91 -4.49 12.71
C GLY A 97 12.35 -5.16 11.40
N LEU A 98 12.49 -4.39 10.31
CA LEU A 98 12.96 -4.87 9.02
C LEU A 98 14.43 -4.53 8.74
N ASP A 99 15.12 -3.87 9.67
CA ASP A 99 16.56 -3.65 9.58
C ASP A 99 17.28 -5.01 9.68
N ASP A 100 17.92 -5.39 8.58
CA ASP A 100 18.66 -6.64 8.44
C ASP A 100 20.17 -6.42 8.36
N GLY A 101 20.65 -5.24 8.75
CA GLY A 101 22.08 -4.90 8.72
C GLY A 101 22.63 -4.65 7.31
N GLY A 102 21.77 -4.27 6.36
CA GLY A 102 22.15 -3.89 4.99
C GLY A 102 22.03 -5.03 3.98
N CYS A 103 21.11 -5.97 4.19
CA CYS A 103 20.72 -7.01 3.22
C CYS A 103 19.38 -6.68 2.55
N GLY A 104 19.08 -5.39 2.38
CA GLY A 104 17.84 -4.87 1.83
C GLY A 104 17.50 -5.43 0.44
N ALA A 105 16.24 -5.23 0.02
CA ALA A 105 15.67 -5.83 -1.19
C ALA A 105 16.18 -5.21 -2.50
N GLY A 106 16.94 -4.13 -2.41
CA GLY A 106 17.46 -3.34 -3.50
C GLY A 106 18.92 -3.66 -3.86
N PRO A 107 19.45 -3.00 -4.90
CA PRO A 107 20.83 -3.18 -5.33
C PRO A 107 21.83 -2.98 -4.18
N ALA A 108 22.83 -3.87 -4.11
CA ALA A 108 23.87 -3.87 -3.07
C ALA A 108 23.34 -3.96 -1.62
N GLY A 109 22.14 -4.51 -1.41
CA GLY A 109 21.56 -4.66 -0.07
C GLY A 109 20.87 -3.39 0.44
N ALA A 110 20.55 -2.45 -0.44
CA ALA A 110 19.79 -1.27 -0.06
C ALA A 110 18.33 -1.60 0.24
N GLY A 111 17.70 -0.90 1.19
CA GLY A 111 16.26 -0.97 1.34
C GLY A 111 15.54 -0.24 0.20
N VAL A 112 14.31 -0.65 -0.09
CA VAL A 112 13.50 -0.08 -1.18
C VAL A 112 12.24 0.56 -0.61
N LEU A 113 12.10 1.86 -0.85
CA LEU A 113 10.87 2.61 -0.66
C LEU A 113 10.01 2.47 -1.91
N VAL A 114 8.93 1.69 -1.81
CA VAL A 114 8.00 1.47 -2.91
C VAL A 114 6.84 2.44 -2.77
N VAL A 115 6.54 3.20 -3.82
CA VAL A 115 5.36 4.07 -3.91
C VAL A 115 4.43 3.54 -4.99
N ASP A 116 3.18 3.28 -4.61
CA ASP A 116 2.16 2.79 -5.53
C ASP A 116 0.77 3.27 -5.11
N GLU A 117 -0.19 3.16 -6.01
CA GLU A 117 -1.58 3.52 -5.79
C GLU A 117 -2.41 2.27 -5.56
N THR A 118 -3.32 2.33 -4.59
CA THR A 118 -4.28 1.24 -4.36
C THR A 118 -5.70 1.78 -4.43
N GLY A 119 -6.51 1.16 -5.28
CA GLY A 119 -7.93 1.45 -5.43
C GLY A 119 -8.81 0.55 -4.57
N PHE A 120 -9.67 1.14 -3.75
CA PHE A 120 -10.69 0.45 -2.99
C PHE A 120 -12.06 0.68 -3.63
N ALA A 121 -12.70 -0.39 -4.10
CA ALA A 121 -14.02 -0.31 -4.70
C ALA A 121 -15.01 0.34 -3.73
N LYS A 122 -15.63 1.44 -4.16
CA LYS A 122 -16.50 2.24 -3.29
C LYS A 122 -17.60 2.91 -4.09
N LYS A 123 -18.82 2.80 -3.59
CA LYS A 123 -20.01 3.44 -4.18
C LYS A 123 -20.61 4.44 -3.19
N GLY A 124 -21.22 5.50 -3.73
CA GLY A 124 -21.88 6.56 -2.97
C GLY A 124 -21.10 7.88 -2.95
N HIS A 125 -21.75 8.92 -2.45
CA HIS A 125 -21.23 10.30 -2.48
C HIS A 125 -20.63 10.77 -1.15
N ALA A 126 -20.86 10.03 -0.06
CA ALA A 126 -20.49 10.44 1.30
C ALA A 126 -19.07 10.02 1.73
N SER A 127 -18.42 9.08 1.03
CA SER A 127 -17.09 8.61 1.42
C SER A 127 -16.00 9.44 0.78
N ALA A 128 -15.17 10.09 1.60
CA ALA A 128 -14.10 11.00 1.16
C ALA A 128 -13.28 10.43 -0.01
N GLY A 129 -13.10 11.20 -1.08
CA GLY A 129 -12.31 10.78 -2.25
C GLY A 129 -12.96 9.72 -3.13
N ALA A 130 -14.17 9.24 -2.82
CA ALA A 130 -14.88 8.30 -3.69
C ALA A 130 -15.34 9.03 -4.96
N ALA A 131 -14.85 8.54 -6.10
CA ALA A 131 -15.14 9.08 -7.43
C ALA A 131 -14.93 7.98 -8.49
N ARG A 132 -15.26 8.28 -9.75
CA ARG A 132 -14.86 7.41 -10.87
C ARG A 132 -13.40 7.65 -11.20
N GLN A 133 -12.55 6.67 -10.95
CA GLN A 133 -11.10 6.79 -11.14
C GLN A 133 -10.56 5.55 -11.84
N PHE A 134 -9.49 5.73 -12.61
CA PHE A 134 -8.71 4.60 -13.10
C PHE A 134 -7.97 3.97 -11.93
N THR A 135 -8.00 2.65 -11.84
CA THR A 135 -7.27 1.88 -10.83
C THR A 135 -6.69 0.65 -11.49
N GLY A 136 -5.36 0.50 -11.42
CA GLY A 136 -4.65 -0.67 -11.93
C GLY A 136 -5.17 -1.97 -11.30
N SER A 137 -5.47 -1.95 -10.00
CA SER A 137 -5.98 -3.11 -9.26
C SER A 137 -7.36 -3.62 -9.71
N LEU A 138 -8.16 -2.78 -10.40
CA LEU A 138 -9.46 -3.19 -10.97
C LEU A 138 -9.45 -3.16 -12.51
N SER A 139 -8.30 -2.91 -13.14
CA SER A 139 -8.11 -2.87 -14.60
C SER A 139 -9.12 -1.98 -15.35
N GLY A 140 -9.40 -0.79 -14.85
CA GLY A 140 -10.30 0.16 -15.53
C GLY A 140 -10.78 1.33 -14.68
N VAL A 141 -11.80 2.04 -15.18
CA VAL A 141 -12.40 3.20 -14.51
C VAL A 141 -13.68 2.82 -13.78
N PHE A 142 -13.62 2.82 -12.46
CA PHE A 142 -14.73 2.41 -11.59
C PHE A 142 -14.95 3.41 -10.46
N PRO A 143 -16.14 3.42 -9.84
CA PRO A 143 -16.33 4.08 -8.55
C PRO A 143 -15.40 3.45 -7.50
N CYS A 144 -14.42 4.21 -7.04
CA CYS A 144 -13.47 3.80 -6.02
C CYS A 144 -12.92 4.99 -5.23
N GLN A 145 -12.35 4.68 -4.06
CA GLN A 145 -11.39 5.54 -3.37
C GLN A 145 -9.99 5.09 -3.79
N VAL A 146 -9.06 6.02 -3.92
CA VAL A 146 -7.65 5.69 -4.23
C VAL A 146 -6.79 6.23 -3.09
N GLY A 147 -5.90 5.40 -2.57
CA GLY A 147 -4.84 5.84 -1.67
C GLY A 147 -3.49 5.74 -2.36
N VAL A 148 -2.63 6.74 -2.18
CA VAL A 148 -1.20 6.63 -2.46
C VAL A 148 -0.57 5.98 -1.24
N MET A 149 0.18 4.91 -1.46
CA MET A 149 0.75 4.06 -0.41
C MET A 149 2.27 4.06 -0.53
N ALA A 150 2.96 4.07 0.60
CA ALA A 150 4.38 3.79 0.65
C ALA A 150 4.65 2.51 1.46
N ALA A 151 5.47 1.62 0.91
CA ALA A 151 5.96 0.43 1.58
C ALA A 151 7.48 0.48 1.73
N TRP A 152 7.98 -0.01 2.86
CA TRP A 152 9.39 -0.26 3.08
C TRP A 152 9.68 -1.74 2.86
N ALA A 153 10.66 -2.05 2.03
CA ALA A 153 11.05 -3.41 1.69
C ALA A 153 12.56 -3.65 1.89
N THR A 154 12.89 -4.73 2.59
CA THR A 154 14.25 -5.22 2.86
C THR A 154 14.34 -6.72 2.56
N GLY A 155 15.50 -7.34 2.78
CA GLY A 155 15.64 -8.80 2.66
C GLY A 155 14.84 -9.54 3.73
N ALA A 156 14.57 -8.91 4.87
CA ALA A 156 13.76 -9.46 5.96
C ALA A 156 12.24 -9.45 5.67
N GLY A 157 11.77 -8.60 4.76
CA GLY A 157 10.35 -8.51 4.41
C GLY A 157 9.92 -7.13 3.92
N GLN A 158 8.62 -6.88 3.94
CA GLN A 158 8.05 -5.59 3.52
C GLN A 158 6.76 -5.26 4.27
N ALA A 159 6.52 -3.98 4.52
CA ALA A 159 5.26 -3.50 5.09
C ALA A 159 4.96 -2.05 4.70
N LEU A 160 3.68 -1.69 4.78
CA LEU A 160 3.22 -0.30 4.56
C LEU A 160 3.70 0.60 5.70
N ILE A 161 4.26 1.74 5.34
CA ILE A 161 4.80 2.73 6.28
C ILE A 161 4.20 4.12 6.12
N ASP A 162 3.46 4.37 5.04
CA ASP A 162 2.75 5.63 4.83
C ASP A 162 1.55 5.43 3.90
N ARG A 163 0.60 6.36 3.99
CA ARG A 163 -0.65 6.37 3.22
C ARG A 163 -1.19 7.79 3.15
N GLU A 164 -1.67 8.17 1.96
CA GLU A 164 -2.41 9.40 1.72
C GLU A 164 -3.68 9.09 0.92
N LEU A 165 -4.80 9.68 1.31
CA LEU A 165 -6.03 9.59 0.52
C LEU A 165 -5.94 10.57 -0.65
N TYR A 166 -6.10 10.06 -1.87
CA TYR A 166 -6.21 10.94 -3.05
C TYR A 166 -7.62 11.53 -3.13
N LEU A 167 -7.70 12.87 -3.07
CA LEU A 167 -8.94 13.62 -3.25
C LEU A 167 -8.99 14.24 -4.65
N PRO A 168 -9.86 13.75 -5.56
CA PRO A 168 -10.02 14.33 -6.88
C PRO A 168 -10.47 15.80 -6.84
N GLN A 169 -10.22 16.54 -7.92
CA GLN A 169 -10.61 17.96 -8.01
C GLN A 169 -12.10 18.21 -7.76
N GLU A 170 -12.98 17.27 -8.14
CA GLU A 170 -14.41 17.37 -7.86
C GLU A 170 -14.74 17.36 -6.36
N TRP A 171 -13.94 16.70 -5.53
CA TRP A 171 -14.07 16.74 -4.07
C TRP A 171 -13.53 18.06 -3.53
N THR A 172 -12.35 18.47 -4.00
CA THR A 172 -11.68 19.66 -3.48
C THR A 172 -12.42 20.96 -3.83
N ARG A 173 -13.19 20.95 -4.92
CA ARG A 173 -14.09 22.05 -5.32
C ARG A 173 -15.42 22.10 -4.55
N ASP A 174 -15.83 21.03 -3.87
CA ASP A 174 -17.06 20.97 -3.07
C ASP A 174 -16.73 20.94 -1.57
N ARG A 175 -16.65 22.12 -0.95
CA ARG A 175 -16.32 22.24 0.47
C ARG A 175 -17.44 21.73 1.38
N ALA A 176 -18.71 21.83 0.96
CA ALA A 176 -19.82 21.31 1.76
C ALA A 176 -19.75 19.78 1.85
N ARG A 177 -19.50 19.12 0.73
CA ARG A 177 -19.29 17.66 0.67
C ARG A 177 -18.06 17.21 1.47
N CYS A 178 -16.95 17.96 1.40
CA CYS A 178 -15.77 17.65 2.20
C CYS A 178 -16.03 17.74 3.70
N ARG A 179 -16.68 18.81 4.17
CA ARG A 179 -17.04 18.94 5.60
C ARG A 179 -18.00 17.84 6.06
N ALA A 180 -18.97 17.47 5.23
CA ALA A 180 -19.88 16.35 5.54
C ALA A 180 -19.17 15.00 5.65
N ALA A 181 -18.01 14.83 4.99
CA ALA A 181 -17.15 13.66 5.09
C ALA A 181 -15.95 13.86 6.06
N HIS A 182 -15.97 14.93 6.86
CA HIS A 182 -14.94 15.30 7.83
C HIS A 182 -13.54 15.54 7.22
N VAL A 183 -13.46 15.89 5.94
CA VAL A 183 -12.21 16.34 5.32
C VAL A 183 -11.90 17.77 5.80
N PRO A 184 -10.72 18.04 6.37
CA PRO A 184 -10.36 19.39 6.84
C PRO A 184 -10.36 20.42 5.71
N ASP A 185 -10.77 21.67 6.01
CA ASP A 185 -10.90 22.74 5.01
C ASP A 185 -9.56 23.09 4.32
N GLY A 186 -8.44 22.92 5.01
CA GLY A 186 -7.09 23.15 4.48
C GLY A 186 -6.62 22.09 3.46
N VAL A 187 -7.32 20.96 3.35
CA VAL A 187 -6.96 19.91 2.37
C VAL A 187 -7.42 20.33 0.97
N GLY A 188 -6.43 20.70 0.15
CA GLY A 188 -6.60 21.05 -1.26
C GLY A 188 -6.34 19.87 -2.21
N PHE A 189 -6.38 20.15 -3.52
CA PHE A 189 -6.00 19.18 -4.54
C PHE A 189 -4.48 19.03 -4.60
N ALA A 190 -4.00 17.79 -4.55
CA ALA A 190 -2.63 17.43 -4.87
C ALA A 190 -2.66 16.30 -5.88
N ALA A 191 -1.90 16.43 -6.98
CA ALA A 191 -1.70 15.30 -7.89
C ALA A 191 -0.93 14.18 -7.17
N LYS A 192 -1.17 12.93 -7.54
CA LYS A 192 -0.59 11.76 -6.85
C LYS A 192 0.95 11.79 -6.78
N PRO A 193 1.70 12.19 -7.83
CA PRO A 193 3.15 12.36 -7.70
C PRO A 193 3.55 13.40 -6.64
N ARG A 194 2.78 14.49 -6.47
CA ARG A 194 3.05 15.49 -5.42
C ARG A 194 2.76 14.94 -4.02
N GLN A 195 1.73 14.10 -3.86
CA GLN A 195 1.49 13.39 -2.59
C GLN A 195 2.64 12.43 -2.29
N ALA A 196 3.12 11.68 -3.28
CA ALA A 196 4.27 10.82 -3.15
C ALA A 196 5.54 11.58 -2.71
N GLU A 197 5.81 12.75 -3.28
CA GLU A 197 6.94 13.61 -2.86
C GLU A 197 6.85 14.00 -1.39
N GLN A 198 5.66 14.43 -0.95
CA GLN A 198 5.42 14.79 0.45
C GLN A 198 5.58 13.59 1.38
N MET A 199 5.12 12.41 0.97
CA MET A 199 5.31 11.16 1.71
C MET A 199 6.80 10.80 1.80
N ILE A 200 7.54 10.87 0.68
CA ILE A 200 8.98 10.59 0.65
C ILE A 200 9.72 11.54 1.59
N ASP A 201 9.52 12.85 1.46
CA ASP A 201 10.18 13.86 2.32
C ASP A 201 9.92 13.61 3.81
N ARG A 202 8.72 13.15 4.16
CA ARG A 202 8.34 12.83 5.52
C ARG A 202 8.96 11.53 6.04
N ILE A 203 9.16 10.54 5.16
CA ILE A 203 9.70 9.23 5.51
C ILE A 203 11.23 9.25 5.60
N LEU A 204 11.91 10.02 4.73
CA LEU A 204 13.37 10.02 4.61
C LEU A 204 14.13 10.17 5.94
N PRO A 205 13.73 11.03 6.90
CA PRO A 205 14.43 11.16 8.17
C PRO A 205 14.41 9.89 9.04
N ASP A 206 13.41 9.02 8.85
CA ASP A 206 13.27 7.77 9.59
C ASP A 206 14.04 6.61 8.92
N LEU A 207 14.48 6.75 7.67
CA LEU A 207 15.16 5.69 6.93
C LEU A 207 16.66 5.60 7.25
N PRO A 208 17.26 4.40 7.18
CA PRO A 208 18.71 4.23 7.31
C PRO A 208 19.49 5.05 6.27
N GLN A 209 20.58 5.69 6.69
CA GLN A 209 21.41 6.51 5.81
C GLN A 209 22.12 5.67 4.74
N GLY A 210 22.18 6.20 3.52
CA GLY A 210 23.07 5.69 2.45
C GLY A 210 22.62 4.42 1.73
N GLN A 211 21.39 3.92 1.97
CA GLN A 211 20.92 2.65 1.44
C GLN A 211 19.41 2.65 1.10
N VAL A 212 18.94 3.68 0.38
CA VAL A 212 17.52 3.79 -0.01
C VAL A 212 17.39 3.88 -1.52
N TRP A 213 16.64 2.96 -2.12
CA TRP A 213 16.12 3.09 -3.49
C TRP A 213 14.65 3.46 -3.47
N VAL A 214 14.20 4.25 -4.44
CA VAL A 214 12.77 4.49 -4.66
C VAL A 214 12.29 3.67 -5.85
N ALA A 215 11.26 2.85 -5.65
CA ALA A 215 10.57 2.16 -6.72
C ALA A 215 9.16 2.76 -6.89
N ALA A 216 8.77 3.09 -8.11
CA ALA A 216 7.44 3.62 -8.41
C ALA A 216 6.96 3.14 -9.78
N ASP A 217 5.65 3.12 -9.98
CA ASP A 217 5.07 2.70 -11.25
C ASP A 217 5.30 3.72 -12.39
N GLU A 218 4.78 3.38 -13.57
CA GLU A 218 4.92 4.20 -14.78
C GLU A 218 4.23 5.58 -14.68
N VAL A 219 3.15 5.71 -13.90
CA VAL A 219 2.45 6.99 -13.72
C VAL A 219 3.40 8.00 -13.07
N TYR A 220 4.18 7.56 -12.09
CA TYR A 220 5.22 8.38 -11.46
C TYR A 220 6.44 8.57 -12.38
N GLY A 221 6.89 7.51 -13.07
CA GLY A 221 8.06 7.58 -13.95
C GLY A 221 7.90 8.57 -15.12
N ARG A 222 6.67 8.74 -15.64
CA ARG A 222 6.36 9.70 -16.70
C ARG A 222 6.34 11.16 -16.22
N ASP A 223 6.22 11.41 -14.91
CA ASP A 223 6.26 12.77 -14.34
C ASP A 223 7.73 13.23 -14.22
N GLY A 224 8.12 14.19 -15.05
CA GLY A 224 9.49 14.73 -15.06
C GLY A 224 9.85 15.53 -13.80
N ALA A 225 8.88 16.15 -13.15
CA ALA A 225 9.12 16.89 -11.92
C ALA A 225 9.28 15.94 -10.71
N PHE A 226 8.61 14.78 -10.73
CA PHE A 226 8.83 13.71 -9.75
C PHE A 226 10.24 13.13 -9.85
N ARG A 227 10.71 12.86 -11.07
CA ARG A 227 12.10 12.44 -11.29
C ARG A 227 13.10 13.50 -10.82
N ALA A 228 12.89 14.77 -11.19
CA ALA A 228 13.74 15.86 -10.74
C ALA A 228 13.74 16.03 -9.21
N PHE A 229 12.61 15.77 -8.55
CA PHE A 229 12.54 15.74 -7.09
C PHE A 229 13.43 14.64 -6.51
N LEU A 230 13.32 13.39 -7.00
CA LEU A 230 14.16 12.28 -6.54
C LEU A 230 15.65 12.57 -6.75
N GLU A 231 16.01 13.11 -7.92
CA GLU A 231 17.37 13.55 -8.24
C GLU A 231 17.86 14.65 -7.28
N SER A 232 17.02 15.63 -6.94
CA SER A 232 17.36 16.70 -5.98
C SER A 232 17.57 16.21 -4.55
N ARG A 233 17.01 15.04 -4.21
CA ARG A 233 17.19 14.35 -2.93
C ARG A 233 18.32 13.31 -2.99
N GLU A 234 19.02 13.21 -4.12
CA GLU A 234 20.06 12.21 -4.38
C GLU A 234 19.58 10.77 -4.18
N LEU A 235 18.29 10.52 -4.44
CA LEU A 235 17.69 9.20 -4.29
C LEU A 235 17.79 8.41 -5.60
N PRO A 236 18.48 7.25 -5.63
CA PRO A 236 18.44 6.38 -6.77
C PRO A 236 17.03 5.78 -6.93
N TYR A 237 16.55 5.65 -8.16
CA TYR A 237 15.18 5.22 -8.40
C TYR A 237 14.99 4.30 -9.61
N ALA A 238 13.94 3.48 -9.51
CA ALA A 238 13.39 2.68 -10.59
C ALA A 238 11.93 3.10 -10.81
N ALA A 239 11.69 3.95 -11.80
CA ALA A 239 10.36 4.41 -12.19
C ALA A 239 10.25 4.35 -13.72
N GLY A 240 9.87 3.17 -14.24
CA GLY A 240 9.94 2.86 -15.67
C GLY A 240 8.68 3.22 -16.44
N GLY A 241 8.83 3.66 -17.69
CA GLY A 241 7.73 3.79 -18.66
C GLY A 241 8.02 3.10 -19.99
N ALA A 242 6.99 2.53 -20.62
CA ALA A 242 7.09 1.85 -21.91
C ALA A 242 7.43 2.88 -23.01
N GLY A 243 8.64 2.78 -23.59
CA GLY A 243 9.03 3.53 -24.79
C GLY A 243 10.31 4.36 -24.69
N GLN A 244 11.04 4.36 -23.57
CA GLN A 244 12.40 4.92 -23.51
C GLN A 244 13.43 3.80 -23.50
N PRO A 245 14.44 3.82 -24.40
CA PRO A 245 15.47 2.78 -24.45
C PRO A 245 16.43 2.75 -23.25
N ASP A 246 16.26 3.62 -22.23
CA ASP A 246 17.14 3.73 -21.06
C ASP A 246 16.38 3.78 -19.71
N GLY A 247 15.27 3.03 -19.57
CA GLY A 247 14.37 3.04 -18.40
C GLY A 247 14.93 2.55 -17.04
N VAL A 248 16.24 2.60 -16.83
CA VAL A 248 16.88 2.53 -15.51
C VAL A 248 17.76 3.78 -15.39
N ALA A 249 17.23 4.84 -14.78
CA ALA A 249 18.07 5.93 -14.30
C ALA A 249 18.75 5.45 -12.99
N ALA A 250 19.79 4.64 -13.13
CA ALA A 250 20.73 4.40 -12.03
C ALA A 250 21.59 5.66 -11.84
N ALA A 251 20.99 6.74 -11.36
CA ALA A 251 21.73 7.91 -10.89
C ALA A 251 22.18 7.61 -9.45
N GLY A 252 23.29 6.90 -9.31
CA GLY A 252 24.04 6.79 -8.05
C GLY A 252 25.29 7.68 -8.09
N PRO A 253 25.89 8.03 -6.93
CA PRO A 253 27.15 8.77 -6.91
C PRO A 253 28.21 7.99 -7.68
N ALA A 254 28.93 8.68 -8.56
CA ALA A 254 29.82 8.09 -9.55
C ALA A 254 30.87 7.15 -8.92
N ALA A 255 30.64 5.84 -9.01
CA ALA A 255 31.69 4.86 -8.80
C ALA A 255 32.71 5.00 -9.95
N HIS A 256 33.98 5.11 -9.59
CA HIS A 256 35.15 5.22 -10.48
C HIS A 256 35.02 4.34 -11.75
N ARG A 257 35.08 4.96 -12.94
CA ARG A 257 35.30 4.24 -14.20
C ARG A 257 36.75 3.76 -14.25
N PRO A 258 37.04 2.45 -14.38
CA PRO A 258 38.33 2.04 -14.89
C PRO A 258 38.37 2.31 -16.40
N ALA A 259 39.42 2.99 -16.85
CA ALA A 259 39.72 3.16 -18.26
C ALA A 259 40.05 1.80 -18.89
N GLY A 260 39.37 1.44 -19.99
CA GLY A 260 39.62 0.19 -20.69
C GLY A 260 38.80 0.06 -21.96
N ARG A 261 39.31 0.67 -23.04
CA ARG A 261 38.72 0.64 -24.38
C ARG A 261 39.06 -0.70 -25.05
N ALA A 262 38.07 -1.50 -25.41
CA ALA A 262 38.25 -2.61 -26.36
C ALA A 262 37.15 -2.58 -27.43
N ARG A 263 37.59 -2.49 -28.70
CA ARG A 263 36.80 -2.52 -29.93
C ARG A 263 36.02 -3.83 -30.07
N ARG A 264 34.79 -3.76 -30.60
CA ARG A 264 34.11 -4.88 -31.25
C ARG A 264 34.27 -4.76 -32.77
N PRO A 265 34.59 -5.84 -33.51
CA PRO A 265 34.33 -5.90 -34.95
C PRO A 265 32.89 -6.38 -35.21
N GLY A 266 32.33 -5.87 -36.31
CA GLY A 266 30.95 -6.13 -36.73
C GLY A 266 30.74 -7.49 -37.39
N GLY A 267 29.47 -7.84 -37.51
CA GLY A 267 28.96 -8.96 -38.29
C GLY A 267 27.44 -8.92 -38.27
N GLY A 268 26.84 -8.48 -39.38
CA GLY A 268 25.40 -8.53 -39.59
C GLY A 268 24.89 -9.93 -39.95
N LEU A 269 23.56 -10.01 -40.08
CA LEU A 269 22.65 -11.08 -40.55
C LEU A 269 21.57 -11.24 -39.46
N GLY A 270 20.27 -11.26 -39.69
CA GLY A 270 19.40 -11.25 -40.87
C GLY A 270 17.97 -11.31 -40.31
N GLY A 271 17.01 -10.65 -40.95
CA GLY A 271 15.63 -10.62 -40.47
C GLY A 271 14.93 -11.98 -40.53
N ALA A 272 14.10 -12.28 -39.53
CA ALA A 272 13.05 -13.27 -39.65
C ALA A 272 11.89 -13.02 -38.66
N ALA A 273 10.72 -12.79 -39.27
CA ALA A 273 9.39 -13.23 -38.88
C ALA A 273 8.94 -13.15 -37.40
N ARG A 274 8.02 -12.21 -37.17
CA ARG A 274 7.02 -12.24 -36.09
C ARG A 274 6.24 -13.56 -36.14
N ARG A 275 6.23 -14.31 -35.04
CA ARG A 275 5.23 -15.36 -34.76
C ARG A 275 4.32 -14.91 -33.63
N THR A 276 3.11 -14.56 -34.00
CA THR A 276 1.95 -14.35 -33.13
C THR A 276 1.52 -15.69 -32.53
N LEU A 277 1.46 -15.80 -31.20
CA LEU A 277 0.82 -16.92 -30.51
C LEU A 277 -0.71 -16.68 -30.46
N PRO A 278 -1.56 -17.69 -30.73
CA PRO A 278 -3.00 -17.52 -30.72
C PRO A 278 -3.57 -17.44 -29.29
N ALA A 279 -4.56 -16.57 -29.14
CA ALA A 279 -5.35 -16.38 -27.93
C ALA A 279 -6.12 -17.66 -27.56
N ARG A 280 -6.06 -18.04 -26.27
CA ARG A 280 -6.92 -19.09 -25.71
C ARG A 280 -8.36 -18.57 -25.59
N GLN A 281 -9.31 -19.27 -26.21
CA GLN A 281 -10.74 -19.05 -26.01
C GLN A 281 -11.17 -19.51 -24.59
N PRO A 282 -12.07 -18.78 -23.91
CA PRO A 282 -12.67 -19.22 -22.65
C PRO A 282 -13.75 -20.29 -22.90
N GLN A 283 -13.72 -21.37 -22.11
CA GLN A 283 -14.76 -22.39 -22.06
C GLN A 283 -16.01 -21.88 -21.30
N PRO A 284 -17.23 -22.28 -21.70
CA PRO A 284 -18.46 -21.91 -21.00
C PRO A 284 -18.62 -22.69 -19.69
N ALA A 285 -19.00 -21.98 -18.62
CA ALA A 285 -19.34 -22.58 -17.34
C ALA A 285 -20.69 -23.30 -17.41
N ALA A 286 -20.75 -24.51 -16.83
CA ALA A 286 -21.94 -25.34 -16.76
C ALA A 286 -23.03 -24.70 -15.90
N VAL A 287 -24.25 -24.64 -16.44
CA VAL A 287 -25.48 -24.21 -15.77
C VAL A 287 -25.91 -25.31 -14.81
N GLY A 288 -25.75 -25.06 -13.51
CA GLY A 288 -26.34 -25.89 -12.45
C GLY A 288 -27.82 -25.54 -12.25
N THR A 289 -28.70 -26.48 -12.59
CA THR A 289 -30.14 -26.38 -12.38
C THR A 289 -30.48 -26.39 -10.88
N THR A 290 -30.97 -25.26 -10.36
CA THR A 290 -31.54 -25.18 -9.01
C THR A 290 -33.06 -25.26 -9.10
N ARG A 291 -33.65 -26.31 -8.52
CA ARG A 291 -35.11 -26.45 -8.33
C ARG A 291 -35.65 -25.38 -7.38
N PRO A 292 -36.82 -24.79 -7.63
CA PRO A 292 -37.46 -23.86 -6.69
C PRO A 292 -38.08 -24.61 -5.49
N ARG A 293 -37.90 -24.06 -4.28
CA ARG A 293 -38.67 -24.45 -3.08
C ARG A 293 -39.99 -23.66 -3.05
N PRO A 294 -41.12 -24.27 -2.67
CA PRO A 294 -42.41 -23.60 -2.61
C PRO A 294 -42.50 -22.64 -1.41
N GLY A 295 -43.25 -21.56 -1.61
CA GLY A 295 -43.43 -20.47 -0.67
C GLY A 295 -44.28 -20.82 0.55
N HIS A 296 -44.11 -20.00 1.58
CA HIS A 296 -45.02 -19.91 2.71
C HIS A 296 -45.45 -18.46 2.84
N GLU A 297 -46.71 -18.20 2.48
CA GLU A 297 -47.47 -17.02 2.90
C GLU A 297 -48.16 -17.32 4.25
N GLY A 298 -48.25 -16.29 5.09
CA GLY A 298 -49.40 -16.01 5.95
C GLY A 298 -49.53 -16.74 7.30
N ARG A 299 -49.03 -16.12 8.37
CA ARG A 299 -49.85 -15.41 9.38
C ARG A 299 -48.98 -14.58 10.31
#